data_AF-A0A6B3E4B1-F1
#
_entry.id   AF-A0A6B3E4B1-F1
#
_cell.length_a   1.000
_cell.length_b   1.000
_cell.length_c   1.000
_cell.angle_alpha   90.00
_cell.angle_beta   90.00
_cell.angle_gamma   90.00
#
_symmetry.space_group_name_H-M   'P 1'
#
loop_
_entity.id
_entity.type
_entity.pdbx_description
1 polymer ?
#
loop_
_entity_poly.entity_id
_entity_poly.type
_entity_poly.pdbx_seq_one_letter_code
_entity_poly.pdbx_strand_id
1 'polypeptide(L)'
;MTGTEEKVAMQASARERSHAEIERVWPRDGQIRVIGTVIIDGKPDAAPVDRPWKLCLTSRERPDIPVPTGVKRLADRLVRTVNPTSRPTPRRLYFPVVRKGDSFEAVVAVRDLAVWDALPREHWDMHVVTTRDGRKLILRVGGHLDDMPGKKQIVKYPEQYKDGVAVLPYFTDGDDLSIRCARRDDAKRSAT
;
A
#
# COMPACT_ATOMS: atom_id res chain seq x y z
N MET A 1 19.13 4.31 29.60
CA MET A 1 18.32 3.62 28.58
C MET A 1 17.12 4.47 28.11
N THR A 2 17.17 5.81 28.14
CA THR A 2 15.96 6.66 28.04
C THR A 2 15.79 7.43 26.72
N GLY A 3 16.85 7.68 25.95
CA GLY A 3 16.76 8.57 24.77
C GLY A 3 16.23 7.92 23.48
N THR A 4 16.20 6.59 23.38
CA THR A 4 15.70 5.90 22.17
C THR A 4 14.19 5.68 22.23
N GLU A 5 13.65 5.31 23.40
CA GLU A 5 12.21 5.08 23.59
C GLU A 5 11.40 6.37 23.47
N GLU A 6 11.89 7.48 24.03
CA GLU A 6 11.23 8.79 23.93
C GLU A 6 11.16 9.30 22.48
N LYS A 7 12.23 9.09 21.70
CA LYS A 7 12.28 9.47 20.28
C LYS A 7 11.36 8.60 19.42
N VAL A 8 11.24 7.32 19.74
CA VAL A 8 10.31 6.39 19.07
C VAL A 8 8.87 6.76 19.40
N ALA A 9 8.55 7.07 20.66
CA ALA A 9 7.23 7.53 21.08
C ALA A 9 6.85 8.87 20.42
N MET A 10 7.78 9.81 20.31
CA MET A 10 7.54 11.10 19.64
C MET A 10 7.37 10.96 18.12
N GLN A 11 8.07 10.02 17.47
CA GLN A 11 7.85 9.71 16.05
C GLN A 11 6.53 8.96 15.81
N ALA A 12 6.10 8.12 16.75
CA ALA A 12 4.79 7.46 16.71
C ALA A 12 3.66 8.50 16.85
N SER A 13 3.74 9.41 17.83
CA SER A 13 2.73 10.46 18.02
C SER A 13 2.71 11.51 16.89
N ALA A 14 3.84 11.77 16.24
CA ALA A 14 3.88 12.62 15.05
C ALA A 14 3.24 11.95 13.82
N ARG A 15 3.36 10.61 13.68
CA ARG A 15 2.65 9.84 12.65
C ARG A 15 1.16 9.74 12.93
N GLU A 16 0.76 9.61 14.19
CA GLU A 16 -0.65 9.70 14.58
C GLU A 16 -1.23 11.06 14.23
N ARG A 17 -0.45 12.15 14.38
CA ARG A 17 -0.90 13.49 13.99
C ARG A 17 -0.85 13.75 12.48
N SER A 18 -0.10 12.99 11.69
CA SER A 18 -0.02 13.19 10.24
C SER A 18 -0.21 11.88 9.48
N HIS A 19 -1.40 11.71 8.91
CA HIS A 19 -1.84 10.49 8.23
C HIS A 19 -2.82 10.84 7.10
N ALA A 20 -3.18 9.83 6.32
CA ALA A 20 -4.26 9.92 5.34
C ALA A 20 -5.46 9.18 5.93
N GLU A 21 -6.44 9.94 6.40
CA GLU A 21 -7.63 9.43 7.06
C GLU A 21 -8.60 8.86 6.04
N ILE A 22 -9.07 7.64 6.26
CA ILE A 22 -10.03 6.97 5.39
C ILE A 22 -11.43 7.43 5.75
N GLU A 23 -12.15 7.87 4.74
CA GLU A 23 -13.60 8.06 4.85
C GLU A 23 -14.32 6.82 4.31
N ARG A 24 -13.91 6.32 3.14
CA ARG A 24 -14.62 5.23 2.47
C ARG A 24 -13.69 4.34 1.63
N VAL A 25 -14.01 3.05 1.59
CA VAL A 25 -13.33 2.04 0.78
C VAL A 25 -14.37 1.21 0.02
N TRP A 26 -14.24 1.13 -1.31
CA TRP A 26 -15.09 0.29 -2.17
C TRP A 26 -14.25 -0.71 -2.95
N PRO A 27 -14.19 -1.97 -2.49
CA PRO A 27 -13.56 -3.05 -3.22
C PRO A 27 -14.60 -3.82 -4.04
N ARG A 28 -14.88 -3.35 -5.26
CA ARG A 28 -15.82 -3.95 -6.21
C ARG A 28 -15.34 -3.75 -7.65
N ASP A 29 -15.91 -4.52 -8.57
CA ASP A 29 -15.74 -4.34 -10.03
C ASP A 29 -14.27 -4.40 -10.51
N GLY A 30 -13.46 -5.22 -9.85
CA GLY A 30 -12.03 -5.38 -10.17
C GLY A 30 -11.17 -4.20 -9.72
N GLN A 31 -11.70 -3.34 -8.85
CA GLN A 31 -11.02 -2.15 -8.32
C GLN A 31 -11.16 -2.07 -6.80
N ILE A 32 -10.22 -1.37 -6.18
CA ILE A 32 -10.30 -0.92 -4.80
C ILE A 32 -10.19 0.60 -4.84
N ARG A 33 -11.32 1.28 -4.65
CA ARG A 33 -11.38 2.73 -4.54
C ARG A 33 -11.25 3.13 -3.08
N VAL A 34 -10.34 4.05 -2.80
CA VAL A 34 -10.10 4.60 -1.46
C VAL A 34 -10.31 6.10 -1.53
N ILE A 35 -11.19 6.60 -0.67
CA ILE A 35 -11.50 8.03 -0.50
C ILE A 35 -11.17 8.41 0.94
N GLY A 36 -10.53 9.55 1.12
CA GLY A 36 -10.14 10.02 2.43
C GLY A 36 -9.70 11.47 2.44
N THR A 37 -9.16 11.90 3.56
CA THR A 37 -8.68 13.26 3.80
C THR A 37 -7.23 13.24 4.27
N VAL A 38 -6.42 14.17 3.77
CA VAL A 38 -5.04 14.33 4.23
C VAL A 38 -5.04 15.10 5.55
N ILE A 39 -4.48 14.51 6.60
CA ILE A 39 -4.31 15.13 7.92
C ILE A 39 -2.83 15.43 8.14
N ILE A 40 -2.50 16.69 8.45
CA ILE A 40 -1.16 17.13 8.85
C ILE A 40 -1.28 17.87 10.17
N ASP A 41 -0.45 17.51 11.14
CA ASP A 41 -0.45 18.08 12.50
C ASP A 41 -1.85 18.10 13.15
N GLY A 42 -2.64 17.06 12.88
CA GLY A 42 -3.99 16.84 13.42
C GLY A 42 -5.10 17.63 12.70
N LYS A 43 -4.81 18.25 11.56
CA LYS A 43 -5.80 19.06 10.82
C LYS A 43 -5.87 18.68 9.34
N PRO A 44 -7.05 18.78 8.69
CA PRO A 44 -7.16 18.65 7.25
C PRO A 44 -6.23 19.61 6.52
N ASP A 45 -5.47 19.09 5.56
CA ASP A 45 -4.42 19.82 4.86
C ASP A 45 -4.74 19.97 3.37
N ALA A 46 -5.07 21.20 2.94
CA ALA A 46 -5.31 21.54 1.55
C ALA A 46 -4.11 22.23 0.88
N ALA A 47 -2.96 22.31 1.56
CA ALA A 47 -1.81 23.06 1.08
C ALA A 47 -1.31 22.57 -0.31
N PRO A 48 -0.76 23.49 -1.13
CA PRO A 48 -0.16 23.12 -2.40
C PRO A 48 1.08 22.24 -2.20
N VAL A 49 1.43 21.47 -3.24
CA VAL A 49 2.51 20.49 -3.22
C VAL A 49 3.36 20.63 -4.49
N ASP A 50 4.64 20.29 -4.41
CA ASP A 50 5.59 20.38 -5.52
C ASP A 50 5.33 19.29 -6.58
N ARG A 51 4.79 18.16 -6.11
CA ARG A 51 4.50 16.99 -6.93
C ARG A 51 3.07 16.52 -6.68
N PRO A 52 2.39 15.97 -7.70
CA PRO A 52 1.11 15.30 -7.48
C PRO A 52 1.26 14.18 -6.45
N TRP A 53 0.24 14.02 -5.62
CA TRP A 53 0.14 12.91 -4.68
C TRP A 53 0.09 11.57 -5.43
N LYS A 54 0.65 10.53 -4.81
CA LYS A 54 0.55 9.15 -5.27
C LYS A 54 0.19 8.24 -4.12
N LEU A 55 -0.57 7.19 -4.41
CA LEU A 55 -0.75 6.08 -3.51
C LEU A 55 0.43 5.13 -3.70
N CYS A 56 1.15 4.80 -2.64
CA CYS A 56 2.24 3.84 -2.61
C CYS A 56 1.79 2.60 -1.85
N LEU A 57 1.74 1.46 -2.52
CA LEU A 57 1.62 0.15 -1.89
C LEU A 57 3.03 -0.42 -1.70
N THR A 58 3.39 -0.77 -0.47
CA THR A 58 4.69 -1.39 -0.15
C THR A 58 4.48 -2.81 0.33
N SER A 59 5.02 -3.78 -0.40
CA SER A 59 5.03 -5.18 0.01
C SER A 59 5.92 -5.38 1.24
N ARG A 60 5.42 -6.16 2.20
CA ARG A 60 6.18 -6.58 3.39
C ARG A 60 7.12 -7.74 3.06
N GLU A 61 6.71 -8.62 2.16
CA GLU A 61 7.38 -9.89 1.85
C GLU A 61 8.40 -9.76 0.73
N ARG A 62 8.22 -8.83 -0.22
CA ARG A 62 9.19 -8.65 -1.31
C ARG A 62 10.47 -7.98 -0.82
N PRO A 63 11.66 -8.48 -1.21
CA PRO A 63 12.92 -7.82 -0.91
C PRO A 63 12.99 -6.47 -1.62
N ASP A 64 13.68 -5.51 -1.01
CA ASP A 64 14.07 -4.30 -1.74
C ASP A 64 15.21 -4.69 -2.67
N ILE A 65 14.93 -4.88 -3.96
CA ILE A 65 15.95 -5.23 -4.94
C ILE A 65 16.62 -3.92 -5.36
N PRO A 66 17.91 -3.70 -5.03
CA PRO A 66 18.60 -2.50 -5.48
C PRO A 66 18.64 -2.49 -7.00
N VAL A 67 18.34 -1.35 -7.61
CA VAL A 67 18.58 -1.14 -9.04
C VAL A 67 20.08 -1.34 -9.27
N PRO A 68 20.53 -2.29 -10.11
CA PRO A 68 21.96 -2.54 -10.26
C PRO A 68 22.66 -1.31 -10.83
N THR A 69 23.43 -0.63 -9.99
CA THR A 69 24.32 0.45 -10.39
C THR A 69 25.59 -0.11 -11.03
N GLY A 70 25.88 0.35 -12.24
CA GLY A 70 27.20 0.35 -12.87
C GLY A 70 27.82 -0.97 -13.33
N VAL A 71 28.03 -1.94 -12.44
CA VAL A 71 29.06 -2.99 -12.65
C VAL A 71 28.54 -4.43 -12.54
N LYS A 72 27.35 -4.64 -11.95
CA LYS A 72 26.71 -5.99 -11.86
C LYS A 72 25.93 -6.42 -13.10
N ARG A 73 25.81 -5.57 -14.13
CA ARG A 73 25.04 -5.89 -15.35
C ARG A 73 25.64 -7.04 -16.18
N LEU A 74 26.94 -7.31 -16.04
CA LEU A 74 27.63 -8.35 -16.80
C LEU A 74 27.51 -9.73 -16.15
N ALA A 75 27.59 -9.82 -14.82
CA ALA A 75 27.53 -11.10 -14.10
C ALA A 75 26.12 -11.71 -14.09
N ASP A 76 25.08 -10.90 -13.92
CA ASP A 76 23.68 -11.40 -13.88
C ASP A 76 23.13 -11.78 -15.26
N ARG A 77 23.83 -11.46 -16.34
CA ARG A 77 23.44 -11.84 -17.70
C ARG A 77 23.63 -13.34 -17.97
N LEU A 78 24.50 -14.00 -17.19
CA LEU A 78 24.83 -15.42 -17.37
C LEU A 78 23.91 -16.38 -16.60
N VAL A 79 23.12 -15.89 -15.64
CA VAL A 79 22.23 -16.73 -14.80
C VAL A 79 20.78 -16.69 -15.30
N ARG A 80 20.43 -15.77 -16.20
CA ARG A 80 19.04 -15.51 -16.63
C ARG A 80 18.60 -16.35 -17.83
N THR A 81 18.79 -17.66 -17.75
CA THR A 81 18.37 -18.61 -18.79
C THR A 81 17.12 -19.38 -18.38
N VAL A 82 16.08 -18.69 -17.89
CA VAL A 82 14.71 -19.23 -17.84
C VAL A 82 13.70 -18.07 -17.99
N ASN A 83 13.08 -17.97 -19.17
CA ASN A 83 11.99 -17.09 -19.61
C ASN A 83 12.11 -15.55 -19.35
N PRO A 84 12.55 -14.74 -20.35
CA PRO A 84 12.90 -13.32 -20.16
C PRO A 84 11.75 -12.29 -20.23
N THR A 85 10.48 -12.67 -20.40
CA THR A 85 9.46 -11.72 -20.88
C THR A 85 8.76 -10.88 -19.82
N SER A 86 8.81 -11.24 -18.52
CA SER A 86 8.14 -10.46 -17.47
C SER A 86 9.13 -10.04 -16.38
N ARG A 87 9.24 -8.72 -16.13
CA ARG A 87 9.98 -8.22 -14.97
C ARG A 87 9.24 -8.65 -13.69
N PRO A 88 9.95 -9.10 -12.64
CA PRO A 88 9.34 -9.33 -11.34
C PRO A 88 8.61 -8.08 -10.83
N THR A 89 7.49 -8.28 -10.16
CA THR A 89 6.73 -7.20 -9.56
C THR A 89 7.57 -6.56 -8.45
N PRO A 90 7.77 -5.22 -8.49
CA PRO A 90 8.62 -4.53 -7.53
C PRO A 90 7.99 -4.54 -6.13
N ARG A 91 8.81 -4.30 -5.11
CA ARG A 91 8.34 -4.13 -3.72
C ARG A 91 7.36 -2.96 -3.55
N ARG A 92 7.42 -1.94 -4.41
CA ARG A 92 6.55 -0.77 -4.34
C ARG A 92 5.77 -0.56 -5.63
N LEU A 93 4.47 -0.40 -5.50
CA LEU A 93 3.56 -0.02 -6.58
C LEU A 93 3.04 1.40 -6.33
N TYR A 94 2.93 2.19 -7.39
CA TYR A 94 2.50 3.58 -7.32
C TYR A 94 1.28 3.82 -8.19
N PHE A 95 0.24 4.40 -7.62
CA PHE A 95 -1.00 4.75 -8.30
C PHE A 95 -1.23 6.26 -8.22
N PRO A 96 -1.86 6.87 -9.24
CA PRO A 96 -2.22 8.29 -9.17
C PRO A 96 -3.23 8.53 -8.05
N VAL A 97 -3.15 9.71 -7.44
CA VAL A 97 -4.14 10.22 -6.48
C VAL A 97 -4.73 11.49 -7.05
N VAL A 98 -6.05 11.56 -7.10
CA VAL A 98 -6.78 12.79 -7.42
C VAL A 98 -7.05 13.53 -6.12
N ARG A 99 -6.77 14.84 -6.08
CA ARG A 99 -6.97 15.70 -4.91
C ARG A 99 -8.03 16.76 -5.20
N LYS A 100 -8.90 17.01 -4.22
CA LYS A 100 -9.85 18.12 -4.23
C LYS A 100 -9.87 18.77 -2.84
N GLY A 101 -9.20 19.90 -2.69
CA GLY A 101 -8.98 20.50 -1.37
C GLY A 101 -8.10 19.58 -0.53
N ASP A 102 -8.57 19.23 0.67
CA ASP A 102 -7.96 18.29 1.61
C ASP A 102 -8.23 16.81 1.27
N SER A 103 -9.35 16.54 0.60
CA SER A 103 -9.77 15.20 0.20
C SER A 103 -8.91 14.60 -0.92
N PHE A 104 -8.78 13.27 -0.90
CA PHE A 104 -8.10 12.48 -1.92
C PHE A 104 -8.94 11.28 -2.36
N GLU A 105 -8.74 10.89 -3.62
CA GLU A 105 -9.26 9.64 -4.19
C GLU A 105 -8.14 8.88 -4.88
N ALA A 106 -8.04 7.58 -4.60
CA ALA A 106 -7.11 6.67 -5.24
C ALA A 106 -7.84 5.40 -5.70
N VAL A 107 -7.41 4.85 -6.83
CA VAL A 107 -7.95 3.59 -7.36
C VAL A 107 -6.80 2.62 -7.60
N VAL A 108 -6.92 1.43 -7.01
CA VAL A 108 -6.02 0.29 -7.23
C VAL A 108 -6.77 -0.76 -8.02
N ALA A 109 -6.30 -1.10 -9.22
CA ALA A 109 -6.90 -2.19 -9.97
C ALA A 109 -6.44 -3.55 -9.39
N VAL A 110 -7.37 -4.48 -9.21
CA VAL A 110 -7.08 -5.84 -8.69
C VAL A 110 -6.05 -6.55 -9.56
N ARG A 111 -6.06 -6.31 -10.88
CA ARG A 111 -5.07 -6.87 -11.83
C ARG A 111 -3.62 -6.43 -11.57
N ASP A 112 -3.41 -5.28 -10.93
CA ASP A 112 -2.07 -4.78 -10.63
C ASP A 112 -1.49 -5.44 -9.37
N LEU A 113 -2.33 -6.16 -8.62
CA LEU A 113 -1.97 -6.96 -7.44
C LEU A 113 -2.03 -8.47 -7.70
N ALA A 114 -2.95 -8.91 -8.55
CA ALA A 114 -3.06 -10.27 -9.06
C ALA A 114 -2.03 -10.52 -10.18
N VAL A 115 -0.75 -10.44 -9.82
CA VAL A 115 0.38 -10.54 -10.74
C VAL A 115 0.84 -11.98 -10.91
N TRP A 116 1.48 -12.26 -12.04
CA TRP A 116 1.97 -13.60 -12.39
C TRP A 116 2.96 -14.18 -11.37
N ASP A 117 3.76 -13.33 -10.73
CA ASP A 117 4.73 -13.66 -9.69
C ASP A 117 4.19 -13.35 -8.28
N ALA A 118 2.87 -13.42 -8.10
CA ALA A 118 2.28 -13.29 -6.77
C ALA A 118 2.87 -14.35 -5.83
N LEU A 119 3.14 -13.94 -4.59
CA LEU A 119 3.61 -14.84 -3.54
C LEU A 119 2.42 -15.65 -2.98
N PRO A 120 2.66 -16.79 -2.32
CA PRO A 120 1.59 -17.56 -1.67
C PRO A 120 0.72 -16.70 -0.75
N ARG A 121 1.36 -15.78 -0.03
CA ARG A 121 0.72 -14.75 0.79
C ARG A 121 1.58 -13.49 0.77
N GLU A 122 0.94 -12.35 0.57
CA GLU A 122 1.60 -11.05 0.49
C GLU A 122 0.72 -9.97 1.13
N HIS A 123 1.32 -9.02 1.83
CA HIS A 123 0.64 -7.87 2.41
C HIS A 123 1.24 -6.57 1.88
N TRP A 124 0.35 -5.69 1.45
CA TRP A 124 0.67 -4.40 0.88
C TRP A 124 0.23 -3.28 1.81
N ASP A 125 1.22 -2.56 2.32
CA ASP A 125 1.06 -1.42 3.18
C ASP A 125 0.79 -0.15 2.36
N MET A 126 -0.36 0.48 2.59
CA MET A 126 -0.78 1.67 1.86
C MET A 126 -0.26 2.97 2.50
N HIS A 127 0.26 3.87 1.66
CA HIS A 127 0.64 5.23 2.03
C HIS A 127 0.23 6.21 0.94
N VAL A 128 -0.15 7.43 1.28
CA VAL A 128 -0.21 8.55 0.33
C VAL A 128 1.10 9.33 0.44
N VAL A 129 1.78 9.56 -0.69
CA VAL A 129 3.11 10.18 -0.73
C VAL A 129 3.14 11.38 -1.66
N THR A 130 3.90 12.40 -1.28
CA THR A 130 4.16 13.58 -2.12
C THR A 130 5.48 14.26 -1.75
N THR A 131 5.81 15.36 -2.40
CA THR A 131 6.86 16.30 -2.02
C THR A 131 6.27 17.70 -1.86
N ARG A 132 6.59 18.37 -0.75
CA ARG A 132 6.19 19.74 -0.43
C ARG A 132 7.38 20.47 0.17
N ASP A 133 7.71 21.65 -0.35
CA ASP A 133 8.87 22.45 0.07
C ASP A 133 10.17 21.63 0.04
N GLY A 134 10.33 20.78 -0.98
CA GLY A 134 11.47 19.87 -1.12
C GLY A 134 11.51 18.71 -0.11
N ARG A 135 10.53 18.60 0.80
CA ARG A 135 10.42 17.51 1.78
C ARG A 135 9.44 16.44 1.32
N LYS A 136 9.84 15.18 1.47
CA LYS A 136 8.96 14.05 1.16
C LYS A 136 7.97 13.84 2.30
N LEU A 137 6.68 13.86 1.98
CA LEU A 137 5.61 13.45 2.88
C LEU A 137 5.26 12.00 2.59
N ILE A 138 5.18 11.18 3.65
CA ILE A 138 4.79 9.78 3.60
C ILE A 138 3.76 9.56 4.69
N LEU A 139 2.49 9.52 4.29
CA LEU A 139 1.37 9.44 5.21
C LEU A 139 0.78 8.03 5.15
N ARG A 140 0.68 7.39 6.31
CA ARG A 140 0.04 6.09 6.43
C ARG A 140 -1.46 6.24 6.18
N VAL A 141 -2.06 5.32 5.43
CA VAL A 141 -3.50 5.33 5.19
C VAL A 141 -4.18 4.48 6.26
N GLY A 142 -5.10 5.07 7.02
CA GLY A 142 -5.79 4.42 8.13
C GLY A 142 -7.09 5.13 8.47
N GLY A 143 -7.90 4.55 9.33
CA GLY A 143 -9.08 5.22 9.90
C GLY A 143 -8.81 5.43 11.38
N HIS A 144 -8.23 6.55 11.77
CA HIS A 144 -7.83 6.82 13.14
C HIS A 144 -8.79 7.76 13.88
N LEU A 145 -9.64 8.51 13.16
CA LEU A 145 -10.43 9.63 13.71
C LEU A 145 -11.94 9.36 13.79
N ASP A 146 -12.41 8.15 13.45
CA ASP A 146 -13.84 7.81 13.45
C ASP A 146 -14.36 7.24 14.79
N ASP A 147 -13.60 7.38 15.88
CA ASP A 147 -13.88 6.87 17.24
C ASP A 147 -14.16 5.35 17.34
N MET A 148 -13.91 4.57 16.29
CA MET A 148 -14.15 3.12 16.26
C MET A 148 -12.83 2.33 16.36
N PRO A 149 -12.31 2.02 17.56
CA PRO A 149 -11.07 1.25 17.69
C PRO A 149 -11.27 -0.21 17.26
N GLY A 150 -10.17 -0.86 16.83
CA GLY A 150 -10.16 -2.30 16.59
C GLY A 150 -10.90 -2.71 15.30
N LYS A 151 -10.81 -1.86 14.27
CA LYS A 151 -11.57 -2.00 13.01
C LYS A 151 -11.33 -3.32 12.31
N LYS A 152 -10.16 -3.93 12.49
CA LYS A 152 -9.83 -5.25 11.95
C LYS A 152 -10.86 -6.33 12.30
N GLN A 153 -11.45 -6.26 13.50
CA GLN A 153 -12.44 -7.25 13.95
C GLN A 153 -13.85 -6.91 13.47
N ILE A 154 -14.15 -5.61 13.34
CA ILE A 154 -15.50 -5.08 13.06
C ILE A 154 -15.76 -4.97 11.55
N VAL A 155 -14.82 -4.41 10.80
CA VAL A 155 -14.96 -4.10 9.39
C VAL A 155 -14.45 -5.26 8.53
N LYS A 156 -15.33 -5.80 7.68
CA LYS A 156 -14.98 -6.81 6.68
C LYS A 156 -15.27 -6.27 5.29
N TYR A 157 -14.25 -6.29 4.44
CA TYR A 157 -14.39 -5.98 3.03
C TYR A 157 -14.62 -7.27 2.22
N PRO A 158 -15.40 -7.22 1.12
CA PRO A 158 -15.46 -8.34 0.20
C PRO A 158 -14.09 -8.61 -0.44
N GLU A 159 -13.76 -9.89 -0.55
CA GLU A 159 -12.59 -10.36 -1.27
C GLU A 159 -12.87 -10.37 -2.77
N GLN A 160 -11.88 -9.97 -3.58
CA GLN A 160 -11.95 -10.01 -5.04
C GLN A 160 -10.92 -11.01 -5.57
N TYR A 161 -11.18 -11.60 -6.73
CA TYR A 161 -10.34 -12.65 -7.30
C TYR A 161 -9.98 -12.37 -8.73
N LYS A 162 -8.72 -12.64 -9.08
CA LYS A 162 -8.24 -12.59 -10.45
C LYS A 162 -7.01 -13.48 -10.59
N ASP A 163 -6.95 -14.25 -11.68
CA ASP A 163 -5.77 -15.05 -12.07
C ASP A 163 -5.22 -15.93 -10.92
N GLY A 164 -6.12 -16.58 -10.16
CA GLY A 164 -5.76 -17.43 -9.01
C GLY A 164 -5.34 -16.68 -7.74
N VAL A 165 -5.37 -15.35 -7.75
CA VAL A 165 -5.00 -14.50 -6.61
C VAL A 165 -6.25 -13.87 -6.00
N ALA A 166 -6.45 -14.12 -4.71
CA ALA A 166 -7.43 -13.44 -3.89
C ALA A 166 -6.84 -12.13 -3.34
N VAL A 167 -7.58 -11.03 -3.44
CA VAL A 167 -7.19 -9.68 -3.03
C VAL A 167 -8.22 -9.14 -2.05
N LEU A 168 -7.79 -8.83 -0.83
CA LEU A 168 -8.64 -8.44 0.28
C LEU A 168 -8.09 -7.20 1.00
N PRO A 169 -8.78 -6.05 0.94
CA PRO A 169 -8.50 -4.95 1.85
C PRO A 169 -8.84 -5.35 3.29
N TYR A 170 -8.07 -4.86 4.25
CA TYR A 170 -8.33 -5.08 5.67
C TYR A 170 -7.64 -4.01 6.52
N PHE A 171 -8.17 -3.77 7.72
CA PHE A 171 -7.50 -2.96 8.72
C PHE A 171 -6.48 -3.79 9.50
N THR A 172 -5.32 -3.21 9.80
CA THR A 172 -4.34 -3.79 10.72
C THR A 172 -4.78 -3.60 12.18
N ASP A 173 -4.01 -4.14 13.13
CA ASP A 173 -4.29 -3.92 14.57
C ASP A 173 -4.08 -2.44 14.99
N GLY A 174 -3.35 -1.65 14.19
CA GLY A 174 -3.19 -0.21 14.38
C GLY A 174 -4.19 0.64 13.58
N ASP A 175 -5.28 0.03 13.09
CA ASP A 175 -6.30 0.69 12.26
C ASP A 175 -5.78 1.31 10.94
N ASP A 176 -4.63 0.84 10.45
CA ASP A 176 -4.15 1.16 9.11
C ASP A 176 -4.84 0.28 8.06
N LEU A 177 -5.12 0.83 6.88
CA LEU A 177 -5.58 0.02 5.76
C LEU A 177 -4.40 -0.62 5.03
N SER A 178 -4.54 -1.92 4.79
CA SER A 178 -3.61 -2.72 4.02
C SER A 178 -4.37 -3.63 3.08
N ILE A 179 -3.67 -4.24 2.11
CA ILE A 179 -4.25 -5.22 1.20
C ILE A 179 -3.52 -6.53 1.36
N ARG A 180 -4.25 -7.61 1.62
CA ARG A 180 -3.74 -8.97 1.59
C ARG A 180 -3.98 -9.57 0.21
N CYS A 181 -2.93 -10.08 -0.39
CA CYS A 181 -2.99 -10.94 -1.56
C CYS A 181 -2.66 -12.37 -1.15
N ALA A 182 -3.40 -13.35 -1.65
CA ALA A 182 -3.11 -14.75 -1.40
C ALA A 182 -3.36 -15.55 -2.68
N ARG A 183 -2.35 -16.31 -3.12
CA ARG A 183 -2.59 -17.31 -4.16
C ARG A 183 -3.45 -18.40 -3.57
N ARG A 184 -4.52 -18.72 -4.26
CA ARG A 184 -5.26 -19.95 -4.01
C ARG A 184 -4.80 -20.93 -5.07
N ASP A 185 -4.26 -22.05 -4.62
CA ASP A 185 -4.02 -23.15 -5.53
C ASP A 185 -5.36 -23.51 -6.18
N ASP A 186 -5.39 -23.67 -7.50
CA ASP A 186 -6.56 -24.11 -8.27
C ASP A 186 -7.04 -25.53 -7.90
N ALA A 187 -6.55 -26.11 -6.80
CA ALA A 187 -6.77 -27.46 -6.31
C ALA A 187 -8.22 -27.79 -5.87
N LYS A 188 -9.21 -26.94 -6.21
CA LYS A 188 -10.64 -27.24 -6.06
C LYS A 188 -11.49 -26.99 -7.31
N ARG A 189 -10.89 -26.93 -8.50
CA ARG A 189 -11.63 -27.01 -9.78
C ARG A 189 -11.25 -28.27 -10.57
N SER A 190 -11.37 -29.43 -9.94
CA SER A 190 -11.50 -30.77 -10.56
C SER A 190 -11.70 -31.79 -9.44
N ALA A 191 -12.81 -31.66 -8.71
CA ALA A 191 -13.36 -32.79 -7.96
C ALA A 191 -14.81 -32.90 -8.41
N THR A 192 -14.95 -33.78 -9.41
CA THR A 192 -16.12 -34.51 -9.89
C THR A 192 -17.29 -34.58 -8.92
#